data_AF-A0A6M6BG80-F1
#
_entry.id   AF-A0A6M6BG80-F1
#
_cell.length_a   1.000
_cell.length_b   1.000
_cell.length_c   1.000
_cell.angle_alpha   90.00
_cell.angle_beta   90.00
_cell.angle_gamma   90.00
#
_symmetry.space_group_name_H-M   'P 1'
#
loop_
_entity.id
_entity.type
_entity.pdbx_description
1 polymer ?
#
loop_
_entity_poly.entity_id
_entity_poly.type
_entity_poly.pdbx_seq_one_letter_code
_entity_poly.pdbx_strand_id
1 'polypeptide(L)'
;MSPQDVSQLMQAVQRQSFDDYKLPILRDALRESAIESEDLRQLLSTLTFDRNRVELAKYAYPRVADPQRFYQVYEAFDFQGSVQELQRYVEGYNR
;
A
#
# COMPACT_ATOMS: atom_id res chain seq x y z
N MET A 1 -13.10 -1.93 0.59
CA MET A 1 -12.82 -2.20 2.01
C MET A 1 -13.58 -1.19 2.83
N SER A 2 -14.23 -1.61 3.92
CA SER A 2 -14.82 -0.66 4.86
C SER A 2 -13.76 -0.16 5.87
N PRO A 3 -13.98 0.99 6.53
CA PRO A 3 -13.07 1.47 7.58
C PRO A 3 -12.86 0.47 8.73
N GLN A 4 -13.88 -0.35 9.01
CA GLN A 4 -13.79 -1.42 10.00
C GLN A 4 -12.85 -2.53 9.55
N ASP A 5 -12.93 -2.94 8.28
CA ASP A 5 -12.04 -3.95 7.69
C ASP A 5 -10.58 -3.48 7.71
N VAL A 6 -10.34 -2.21 7.36
CA VAL A 6 -9.00 -1.58 7.40
C VAL A 6 -8.44 -1.64 8.83
N SER A 7 -9.24 -1.23 9.81
CA SER A 7 -8.83 -1.21 11.21
C SER A 7 -8.46 -2.61 11.73
N GLN A 8 -9.25 -3.62 11.37
CA GLN A 8 -8.97 -5.02 11.73
C GLN A 8 -7.71 -5.55 11.04
N LEU A 9 -7.54 -5.24 9.76
CA LEU A 9 -6.35 -5.61 9.00
C LEU A 9 -5.09 -4.99 9.60
N MET A 10 -5.12 -3.69 9.94
CA MET A 10 -3.99 -3.01 10.59
C MET A 10 -3.61 -3.69 11.90
N GLN A 11 -4.58 -4.07 12.74
CA GLN A 11 -4.30 -4.79 13.98
C GLN A 11 -3.68 -6.17 13.72
N ALA A 12 -4.14 -6.91 12.72
CA ALA A 12 -3.59 -8.22 12.37
C ALA A 12 -2.13 -8.11 11.88
N VAL A 13 -1.84 -7.10 11.08
CA VAL A 13 -0.51 -6.84 10.48
C VAL A 13 0.47 -6.32 11.52
N GLN A 14 0.05 -5.43 12.43
CA GLN A 14 0.90 -4.90 13.50
C GLN A 14 1.33 -5.96 14.53
N ARG A 15 0.61 -7.08 14.63
CA ARG A 15 1.02 -8.23 15.46
C ARG A 15 2.19 -9.01 14.86
N GLN A 16 2.49 -8.82 13.58
CA GLN A 16 3.61 -9.47 12.91
C GLN A 16 4.87 -8.60 13.03
N SER A 17 6.00 -9.21 13.38
CA SER A 17 7.25 -8.47 13.57
C SER A 17 7.99 -8.17 12.26
N PHE A 18 7.83 -9.00 11.23
CA PHE A 18 8.60 -8.91 10.00
C PHE A 18 7.71 -8.72 8.78
N ASP A 19 8.19 -7.94 7.82
CA ASP A 19 7.48 -7.65 6.57
C ASP A 19 7.12 -8.92 5.78
N ASP A 20 7.99 -9.93 5.81
CA ASP A 20 7.76 -11.22 5.13
C ASP A 20 6.49 -11.93 5.61
N TYR A 21 6.08 -11.69 6.86
CA TYR A 21 4.81 -12.21 7.41
C TYR A 21 3.64 -11.24 7.21
N LYS A 22 3.91 -9.94 7.08
CA LYS A 22 2.89 -8.91 6.83
C LYS A 22 2.39 -8.92 5.39
N LEU A 23 3.31 -9.07 4.42
CA LEU A 23 3.02 -8.94 2.99
C LEU A 23 1.95 -9.93 2.49
N PRO A 24 1.97 -11.24 2.84
CA PRO A 24 0.92 -12.16 2.41
C PRO A 24 -0.46 -11.75 2.91
N ILE A 25 -0.58 -11.33 4.17
CA ILE A 25 -1.84 -10.89 4.79
C ILE A 25 -2.38 -9.65 4.05
N LEU A 26 -1.51 -8.67 3.81
CA LEU A 26 -1.86 -7.43 3.10
C LEU A 26 -2.31 -7.72 1.65
N ARG A 27 -1.60 -8.59 0.94
CA ARG A 27 -1.94 -8.97 -0.45
C ARG A 27 -3.28 -9.69 -0.54
N ASP A 28 -3.55 -10.59 0.41
CA ASP A 28 -4.78 -11.35 0.44
C ASP A 28 -5.98 -10.43 0.71
N ALA A 29 -5.87 -9.53 1.69
CA ALA A 29 -6.92 -8.54 1.97
C ALA A 29 -7.18 -7.60 0.79
N LEU A 30 -6.12 -7.22 0.06
CA LEU A 30 -6.18 -6.34 -1.10
C LEU A 30 -6.55 -7.05 -2.41
N ARG A 31 -6.68 -8.38 -2.43
CA ARG A 31 -6.83 -9.14 -3.69
C ARG A 31 -8.08 -8.78 -4.48
N GLU A 32 -9.21 -8.64 -3.79
CA GLU A 32 -10.54 -8.41 -4.40
C GLU A 32 -11.25 -7.17 -3.84
N SER A 33 -10.56 -6.40 -2.99
CA SER A 33 -11.12 -5.20 -2.35
C SER A 33 -10.55 -3.93 -2.96
N ALA A 34 -11.43 -2.97 -3.26
CA ALA A 34 -11.04 -1.59 -3.50
C ALA A 34 -10.57 -0.92 -2.21
N ILE A 35 -9.57 -0.04 -2.28
CA ILE A 35 -8.99 0.65 -1.12
C ILE A 35 -8.80 2.14 -1.41
N GLU A 36 -9.03 3.01 -0.43
CA GLU A 36 -8.73 4.43 -0.55
C GLU A 36 -7.22 4.67 -0.44
N SER A 37 -6.73 5.72 -1.09
CA SER A 37 -5.31 6.07 -1.13
C SER A 37 -4.75 6.32 0.28
N GLU A 38 -5.55 6.92 1.16
CA GLU A 38 -5.19 7.17 2.55
C GLU A 38 -5.05 5.87 3.36
N ASP A 39 -5.99 4.93 3.21
CA ASP A 39 -5.89 3.61 3.87
C ASP A 39 -4.67 2.84 3.35
N LEU A 40 -4.42 2.88 2.04
CA LEU A 40 -3.24 2.26 1.45
C LEU A 40 -1.95 2.85 2.03
N ARG A 41 -1.86 4.19 2.14
CA ARG A 41 -0.72 4.88 2.78
C ARG A 41 -0.49 4.35 4.20
N GLN A 42 -1.55 4.24 5.01
CA GLN A 42 -1.46 3.70 6.37
C GLN A 42 -0.98 2.24 6.41
N LEU A 43 -1.45 1.40 5.48
CA LEU A 43 -0.98 0.02 5.35
C LEU A 43 0.51 -0.03 4.99
N LEU A 44 0.97 0.79 4.03
CA LEU A 44 2.39 0.86 3.67
C LEU A 44 3.26 1.28 4.87
N SER A 45 2.80 2.22 5.69
CA SER A 45 3.53 2.66 6.89
C SER A 45 3.69 1.55 7.95
N THR A 46 2.94 0.44 7.86
CA THR A 46 3.16 -0.73 8.74
C THR A 46 4.37 -1.57 8.34
N LEU A 47 4.85 -1.43 7.09
CA LEU A 47 6.03 -2.13 6.58
C LEU A 47 7.30 -1.38 6.96
N THR A 48 8.36 -2.13 7.20
CA THR A 48 9.66 -1.60 7.61
C THR A 48 10.50 -1.15 6.41
N PHE A 49 10.49 -1.90 5.31
CA PHE A 49 11.37 -1.63 4.18
C PHE A 49 10.62 -1.00 3.01
N ASP A 50 11.16 0.10 2.49
CA ASP A 50 10.63 0.81 1.32
C ASP A 50 10.46 -0.09 0.09
N ARG A 51 11.37 -1.04 -0.13
CA ARG A 51 11.23 -2.07 -1.17
C ARG A 51 9.87 -2.78 -1.08
N ASN A 52 9.48 -3.19 0.11
CA ASN A 52 8.24 -3.92 0.36
C ASN A 52 7.03 -2.98 0.22
N ARG A 53 7.17 -1.71 0.63
CA ARG A 53 6.16 -0.68 0.41
C ARG A 53 5.91 -0.45 -1.08
N VAL A 54 6.97 -0.36 -1.90
CA VAL A 54 6.85 -0.19 -3.36
C VAL A 54 6.14 -1.39 -3.97
N GLU A 55 6.55 -2.60 -3.59
CA GLU A 55 5.95 -3.84 -4.11
C GLU A 55 4.45 -3.92 -3.79
N LEU A 56 4.05 -3.61 -2.55
CA LEU A 56 2.65 -3.60 -2.15
C LEU A 56 1.86 -2.46 -2.81
N ALA A 57 2.43 -1.26 -2.92
CA ALA A 57 1.80 -0.12 -3.56
C ALA A 57 1.50 -0.39 -5.04
N LYS A 58 2.45 -0.98 -5.77
CA LYS A 58 2.27 -1.39 -7.17
C LYS A 58 1.18 -2.44 -7.32
N TYR A 59 1.15 -3.43 -6.42
CA TYR A 59 0.13 -4.47 -6.39
C TYR A 59 -1.28 -3.90 -6.14
N ALA A 60 -1.38 -2.92 -5.25
CA ALA A 60 -2.63 -2.30 -4.85
C ALA A 60 -3.16 -1.26 -5.86
N TYR A 61 -2.28 -0.62 -6.65
CA TYR A 61 -2.64 0.50 -7.52
C TYR A 61 -3.87 0.27 -8.42
N PRO A 62 -4.02 -0.90 -9.11
CA PRO A 62 -5.20 -1.17 -9.93
C PRO A 62 -6.54 -1.17 -9.18
N ARG A 63 -6.49 -1.22 -7.84
CA ARG A 63 -7.65 -1.35 -6.94
C ARG A 63 -7.86 -0.11 -6.07
N VAL A 64 -7.10 0.96 -6.33
CA VAL A 64 -7.29 2.22 -5.62
C VAL A 64 -8.62 2.83 -6.05
N ALA A 65 -9.49 3.13 -5.09
CA ALA A 65 -10.83 3.65 -5.31
C ALA A 65 -10.83 5.14 -5.70
N ASP A 66 -9.80 5.88 -5.29
CA ASP A 66 -9.64 7.32 -5.52
C ASP A 66 -8.26 7.68 -6.12
N PRO A 67 -7.92 7.23 -7.35
CA PRO A 67 -6.59 7.43 -7.94
C PRO A 67 -6.12 8.89 -8.00
N GLN A 68 -7.05 9.85 -8.04
CA GLN A 68 -6.77 11.29 -7.97
C GLN A 68 -6.08 11.73 -6.66
N ARG A 69 -6.19 10.93 -5.58
CA ARG A 69 -5.54 11.15 -4.27
C ARG A 69 -4.31 10.29 -4.06
N PHE A 70 -3.90 9.49 -5.05
CA PHE A 70 -2.79 8.55 -4.91
C PHE A 70 -1.46 9.22 -4.57
N TYR A 71 -1.31 10.52 -4.83
CA TYR A 71 -0.12 11.29 -4.43
C TYR A 71 0.18 11.21 -2.92
N GLN A 72 -0.83 10.98 -2.07
CA GLN A 72 -0.67 10.82 -0.62
C GLN A 72 0.13 9.55 -0.26
N VAL A 73 0.05 8.50 -1.09
CA VAL A 73 0.77 7.24 -0.88
C VAL A 73 2.29 7.45 -0.91
N TYR A 74 2.78 8.47 -1.60
CA TYR A 74 4.20 8.81 -1.65
C TYR A 74 4.79 9.22 -0.29
N GLU A 75 3.96 9.70 0.64
CA GLU A 75 4.39 10.09 1.98
C GLU A 75 4.71 8.88 2.87
N ALA A 76 4.36 7.66 2.45
CA ALA A 76 4.69 6.44 3.18
C ALA A 76 6.13 5.95 2.94
N PHE A 77 6.92 6.62 2.10
CA PHE A 77 8.26 6.19 1.71
C PHE A 77 9.34 7.02 2.39
N ASP A 78 10.40 6.35 2.85
CA ASP A 78 11.54 7.00 3.49
C ASP A 78 12.57 7.52 2.46
N PHE A 79 12.62 6.91 1.27
CA PHE A 79 13.60 7.24 0.24
C PHE A 79 12.95 7.80 -1.02
N GLN A 80 13.48 8.92 -1.51
CA GLN A 80 13.02 9.54 -2.76
C GLN A 80 13.12 8.59 -3.97
N GLY A 81 14.10 7.68 -3.98
CA GLY A 81 14.23 6.67 -5.04
C GLY A 81 13.00 5.77 -5.15
N SER A 82 12.45 5.35 -4.01
CA SER A 82 11.24 4.53 -3.93
C SER A 82 10.01 5.28 -4.46
N VAL A 83 9.89 6.57 -4.10
CA VAL A 83 8.83 7.44 -4.61
C VAL A 83 8.90 7.56 -6.13
N GLN A 84 10.10 7.83 -6.68
CA GLN A 84 10.29 7.94 -8.13
C GLN A 84 10.01 6.63 -8.86
N GLU A 85 10.33 5.48 -8.25
CA GLU A 85 10.03 4.17 -8.81
C GLU A 85 8.51 3.93 -8.90
N LEU A 86 7.77 4.26 -7.84
CA LEU A 86 6.32 4.13 -7.83
C LEU A 86 5.65 5.12 -8.79
N GLN A 87 6.12 6.37 -8.85
CA GLN A 87 5.64 7.38 -9.81
C GLN A 87 5.78 6.89 -11.25
N ARG A 88 6.97 6.38 -11.62
CA ARG A 88 7.21 5.82 -12.96
C ARG A 88 6.27 4.67 -13.29
N TYR A 89 5.97 3.80 -12.32
CA TYR A 89 5.00 2.73 -12.50
C TYR A 89 3.59 3.26 -12.74
N VAL A 90 3.13 4.22 -11.93
CA VAL A 90 1.81 4.85 -12.06
C VAL A 90 1.66 5.58 -13.40
N GLU A 91 2.67 6.34 -13.81
CA GLU A 91 2.68 7.01 -15.12
C GLU A 91 2.62 6.03 -16.28
N GLY A 92 3.30 4.87 -16.17
CA GLY A 92 3.25 3.82 -17.18
C GLY A 92 1.92 3.08 -17.21
N TYR A 93 1.25 2.94 -16.07
CA TYR A 93 -0.04 2.25 -15.96
C TYR A 93 -1.21 3.05 -16.54
N ASN A 94 -1.16 4.39 -16.44
CA ASN A 94 -2.24 5.28 -16.90
C ASN A 94 -2.16 5.66 -18.40
N ARG A 95 -1.18 5.11 -19.12
CA ARG A 95 -1.03 5.29 -20.57
C ARG A 95 -1.78 4.20 -21.33
#